data_AF-A0A8S1BEW0-F1
#
_entry.id   AF-A0A8S1BEW0-F1
#
_cell.length_a   1.000
_cell.length_b   1.000
_cell.length_c   1.000
_cell.angle_alpha   90.00
_cell.angle_beta   90.00
_cell.angle_gamma   90.00
#
_symmetry.space_group_name_H-M   'P 1'
#
loop_
_entity.id
_entity.type
_entity.pdbx_description
1 polymer ?
#
loop_
_entity_poly.entity_id
_entity_poly.type
_entity_poly.pdbx_seq_one_letter_code
_entity_poly.pdbx_strand_id
1 'polypeptide(L)'
;MWPDIFYALGQKIFSKKLEAFFYNLLTGVFKGRQYKPTTKNDFVDLLLKLKEKQDLSADSSDGLEFDDNVLVAQLFLFFVAGFDTSAVTSSFTLYELAKNLQAQEKVLEEVDAYLRRHDNVLEYECLTEMPYLEAWPRICLGLRFAKMQVLSGLITVLKKYRLELAPGMKREVKLEPKSFVTHPIGGIQLRFIEREGWKDRMFRSSKSKVPS
;
A
#
# COMPACT_ATOMS: atom_id res chain seq x y z
N MET A 1 12.44 -8.37 19.66
CA MET A 1 12.37 -7.22 20.59
C MET A 1 11.27 -7.56 21.58
N TRP A 2 11.61 -7.74 22.85
CA TRP A 2 10.72 -8.38 23.84
C TRP A 2 9.48 -7.50 24.16
N PRO A 3 8.26 -8.06 24.26
CA PRO A 3 7.03 -7.31 24.54
C PRO A 3 7.05 -6.56 25.88
N ASP A 4 7.66 -7.14 26.91
CA ASP A 4 7.58 -6.59 28.27
C ASP A 4 8.35 -5.28 28.43
N ILE A 5 9.48 -5.13 27.75
CA ILE A 5 10.26 -3.88 27.74
C ILE A 5 9.47 -2.77 27.04
N PHE A 6 8.74 -3.12 25.98
CA PHE A 6 7.94 -2.18 25.20
C PHE A 6 6.79 -1.59 26.03
N TYR A 7 6.05 -2.46 26.75
CA TYR A 7 4.94 -2.03 27.62
C TYR A 7 5.42 -1.36 28.91
N ALA A 8 6.54 -1.82 29.51
CA ALA A 8 7.12 -1.22 30.71
C ALA A 8 7.62 0.22 30.49
N LEU A 9 8.06 0.56 29.27
CA LEU A 9 8.45 1.92 28.88
C LEU A 9 7.23 2.84 28.62
N GLY A 10 6.00 2.35 28.83
CA GLY A 10 4.76 3.10 28.61
C GLY A 10 4.54 3.47 27.15
N GLN A 11 5.29 2.87 26.22
CA GLN A 11 5.15 3.13 24.80
C GLN A 11 3.91 2.41 24.30
N LYS A 12 3.03 3.17 23.64
CA LYS A 12 1.88 2.66 22.93
C LYS A 12 2.21 2.75 21.45
N ILE A 13 2.15 1.63 20.72
CA ILE A 13 2.49 1.59 19.30
C ILE A 13 1.56 2.54 18.51
N PHE A 14 0.32 2.70 18.95
CA PHE A 14 -0.69 3.51 18.28
C PHE A 14 -1.41 4.50 19.22
N SER A 15 -1.93 5.57 18.64
CA SER A 15 -2.75 6.53 19.38
C SER A 15 -4.16 5.97 19.59
N LYS A 16 -4.76 6.24 20.76
CA LYS A 16 -6.17 5.87 21.04
C LYS A 16 -7.15 6.39 20.00
N LYS A 17 -6.84 7.53 19.37
CA LYS A 17 -7.65 8.11 18.30
C LYS A 17 -7.65 7.24 17.04
N LEU A 18 -6.47 6.69 16.68
CA LEU A 18 -6.33 5.78 15.54
C LEU A 18 -7.07 4.48 15.79
N GLU A 19 -6.90 3.90 16.98
CA GLU A 19 -7.62 2.69 17.40
C GLU A 19 -9.13 2.88 17.32
N ALA A 20 -9.67 3.96 17.91
CA ALA A 20 -11.09 4.26 17.87
C ALA A 20 -11.61 4.48 16.44
N PHE A 21 -10.84 5.14 15.57
CA PHE A 21 -11.20 5.33 14.17
C PHE A 21 -11.33 3.98 13.44
N PHE A 22 -10.31 3.13 13.52
CA PHE A 22 -10.33 1.83 12.84
C PHE A 22 -11.40 0.90 13.40
N TYR A 23 -11.58 0.89 14.72
CA TYR A 23 -12.65 0.12 15.36
C TYR A 23 -14.03 0.54 14.84
N ASN A 24 -14.35 1.83 14.84
CA ASN A 24 -15.64 2.33 14.37
C ASN A 24 -15.85 2.07 12.87
N LEU A 25 -14.80 2.23 12.06
CA LEU A 25 -14.85 1.95 10.63
C LEU A 25 -15.17 0.47 10.36
N LEU A 26 -14.40 -0.44 10.96
CA LEU A 26 -14.49 -1.87 10.70
C LEU A 26 -15.77 -2.48 11.29
N THR A 27 -16.16 -2.09 12.50
CA THR A 27 -17.46 -2.49 13.07
C THR A 27 -18.63 -1.95 12.25
N GLY A 28 -18.52 -0.73 11.70
CA GLY A 28 -19.48 -0.20 10.73
C GLY A 28 -19.59 -1.08 9.49
N VAL A 29 -18.47 -1.57 8.95
CA VAL A 29 -18.44 -2.50 7.81
C VAL A 29 -19.07 -3.84 8.17
N PHE A 30 -18.75 -4.41 9.34
CA PHE A 30 -19.33 -5.68 9.78
C PHE A 30 -20.84 -5.58 9.96
N LYS A 31 -21.32 -4.54 10.64
CA LYS A 31 -22.76 -4.27 10.81
C LYS A 31 -23.47 -4.05 9.48
N GLY A 32 -22.84 -3.30 8.56
CA GLY A 32 -23.36 -3.08 7.21
C GLY A 32 -23.48 -4.36 6.38
N ARG A 33 -22.65 -5.37 6.67
CA ARG A 33 -22.73 -6.72 6.07
C ARG A 33 -23.55 -7.71 6.89
N GLN A 34 -24.16 -7.27 8.00
CA GLN A 34 -24.87 -8.12 8.96
C GLN A 34 -24.02 -9.29 9.47
N TYR A 35 -22.71 -9.10 9.59
CA TYR A 35 -21.73 -10.13 9.97
C TYR A 35 -21.74 -11.37 9.06
N LYS A 36 -22.22 -11.25 7.82
CA LYS A 36 -22.24 -12.33 6.85
C LYS A 36 -21.21 -12.11 5.74
N PRO A 37 -20.54 -13.17 5.26
CA PRO A 37 -19.67 -13.09 4.09
C PRO A 37 -20.45 -12.60 2.87
N THR A 38 -19.79 -11.80 2.03
CA THR A 38 -20.34 -11.33 0.76
C THR A 38 -19.70 -12.04 -0.44
N THR A 39 -20.18 -11.75 -1.65
CA THR A 39 -19.59 -12.22 -2.91
C THR A 39 -18.34 -11.43 -3.34
N LYS A 40 -17.92 -10.43 -2.55
CA LYS A 40 -16.77 -9.57 -2.88
C LYS A 40 -15.43 -10.30 -2.76
N ASN A 41 -15.37 -11.34 -1.92
CA ASN A 41 -14.17 -12.13 -1.65
C ASN A 41 -12.99 -11.28 -1.17
N ASP A 42 -13.26 -10.29 -0.32
CA ASP A 42 -12.24 -9.47 0.30
C ASP A 42 -11.74 -10.06 1.63
N PHE A 43 -10.77 -9.40 2.25
CA PHE A 43 -10.17 -9.88 3.50
C PHE A 43 -11.17 -9.88 4.67
N VAL A 44 -12.17 -8.99 4.66
CA VAL A 44 -13.28 -9.03 5.63
C VAL A 44 -14.12 -10.28 5.44
N ASP A 45 -14.44 -10.63 4.19
CA ASP A 45 -15.17 -11.87 3.89
C ASP A 45 -14.39 -13.12 4.33
N LEU A 46 -13.07 -13.14 4.19
CA LEU A 46 -12.24 -14.25 4.68
C LEU A 46 -12.35 -14.41 6.20
N LEU A 47 -12.25 -13.31 6.95
CA LEU A 47 -12.36 -13.36 8.40
C LEU A 47 -13.77 -13.74 8.88
N LEU A 48 -14.82 -13.26 8.20
CA LEU A 48 -16.19 -13.65 8.51
C LEU A 48 -16.46 -15.13 8.20
N LYS A 49 -15.90 -15.67 7.10
CA LYS A 49 -15.97 -17.12 6.80
C LYS A 49 -15.22 -17.96 7.84
N LEU A 50 -14.08 -17.48 8.32
CA LEU A 50 -13.32 -18.16 9.38
C LEU A 50 -14.09 -18.17 10.70
N LYS A 51 -14.72 -17.04 11.06
CA LYS A 51 -15.60 -16.96 12.24
C LYS A 51 -16.77 -17.93 12.15
N GLU A 52 -17.49 -17.95 11.03
CA GLU A 52 -18.62 -18.86 10.81
C GLU A 52 -18.20 -20.34 10.93
N LYS A 53 -17.03 -20.70 10.40
CA LYS A 53 -16.51 -22.08 10.50
C LYS A 53 -16.13 -22.47 11.93
N GLN A 54 -15.61 -21.53 12.72
CA GLN A 54 -15.22 -21.78 14.11
C GLN A 54 -16.44 -21.91 15.03
N ASP A 55 -17.48 -21.11 14.82
CA ASP A 55 -18.76 -21.21 15.54
C ASP A 55 -19.46 -22.56 15.27
N LEU A 56 -19.25 -23.15 14.08
CA LEU A 56 -19.75 -24.48 13.71
C LEU A 56 -18.95 -25.64 14.31
N SER A 57 -17.68 -25.41 14.71
CA SER A 57 -16.77 -26.42 15.26
C SER A 57 -16.65 -26.33 16.78
N ALA A 58 -17.78 -26.13 17.46
CA ALA A 58 -17.93 -25.82 18.89
C ALA A 58 -17.45 -26.90 19.89
N ASP A 59 -16.27 -27.49 19.66
CA ASP A 59 -15.54 -28.39 20.58
C ASP A 59 -14.11 -27.92 20.86
N SER A 60 -13.69 -26.74 20.39
CA SER A 60 -12.36 -26.22 20.73
C SER A 60 -12.35 -25.56 22.11
N SER A 61 -11.93 -26.33 23.11
CA SER A 61 -11.57 -25.93 24.48
C SER A 61 -10.37 -24.96 24.56
N ASP A 62 -10.15 -24.14 23.53
CA ASP A 62 -9.06 -23.18 23.46
C ASP A 62 -9.68 -21.77 23.33
N GLY A 63 -9.58 -21.00 24.40
CA GLY A 63 -10.45 -19.86 24.75
C GLY A 63 -10.26 -18.58 23.92
N LEU A 64 -10.00 -18.67 22.62
CA LEU A 64 -9.96 -17.51 21.74
C LEU A 64 -11.33 -17.26 21.11
N GLU A 65 -12.16 -16.46 21.78
CA GLU A 65 -13.44 -16.00 21.26
C GLU A 65 -13.21 -15.01 20.10
N PHE A 66 -13.76 -15.30 18.92
CA PHE A 66 -13.67 -14.44 17.73
C PHE A 66 -14.65 -13.25 17.84
N ASP A 67 -14.38 -12.38 18.80
CA ASP A 67 -15.12 -11.15 19.04
C ASP A 67 -14.73 -10.05 18.04
N ASP A 68 -15.47 -8.94 18.07
CA ASP A 68 -15.21 -7.79 17.19
C ASP A 68 -13.81 -7.21 17.43
N ASN A 69 -13.25 -7.31 18.64
CA ASN A 69 -11.91 -6.81 18.95
C ASN A 69 -10.83 -7.64 18.24
N VAL A 70 -10.94 -8.97 18.24
CA VAL A 70 -10.01 -9.88 17.55
C VAL A 70 -10.08 -9.65 16.04
N LEU A 71 -11.28 -9.53 15.47
CA LEU A 71 -11.47 -9.25 14.05
C LEU A 71 -10.86 -7.89 13.64
N VAL A 72 -11.16 -6.84 14.41
CA VAL A 72 -10.61 -5.49 14.19
C VAL A 72 -9.10 -5.50 14.32
N ALA A 73 -8.55 -6.12 15.36
CA ALA A 73 -7.11 -6.19 15.60
C ALA A 73 -6.38 -6.90 14.45
N GLN A 74 -6.93 -8.00 13.95
CA GLN A 74 -6.34 -8.73 12.83
C GLN A 74 -6.36 -7.89 11.54
N LEU A 75 -7.50 -7.29 11.20
CA LEU A 75 -7.59 -6.38 10.03
C LEU A 75 -6.63 -5.20 10.15
N PHE A 76 -6.52 -4.62 11.34
CA PHE A 76 -5.65 -3.49 11.60
C PHE A 76 -4.16 -3.88 11.49
N LEU A 77 -3.76 -5.05 11.99
CA LEU A 77 -2.40 -5.56 11.87
C LEU A 77 -2.00 -5.73 10.40
N PHE A 78 -2.85 -6.37 9.59
CA PHE A 78 -2.60 -6.53 8.15
C PHE A 78 -2.56 -5.18 7.42
N PHE A 79 -3.43 -4.24 7.80
CA PHE A 79 -3.41 -2.89 7.25
C PHE A 79 -2.08 -2.19 7.53
N VAL A 80 -1.63 -2.14 8.79
CA VAL A 80 -0.38 -1.46 9.15
C VAL A 80 0.82 -2.12 8.47
N ALA A 81 0.89 -3.45 8.46
CA ALA A 81 1.97 -4.20 7.81
C ALA A 81 2.07 -3.89 6.31
N GLY A 82 0.94 -3.79 5.62
CA GLY A 82 0.89 -3.47 4.18
C GLY A 82 1.08 -1.99 3.87
N PHE A 83 0.53 -1.10 4.70
CA PHE A 83 0.55 0.34 4.49
C PHE A 83 1.96 0.92 4.64
N ASP A 84 2.62 0.67 5.77
CA ASP A 84 3.89 1.33 6.10
C ASP A 84 4.99 0.97 5.09
N THR A 85 5.16 -0.33 4.82
CA THR A 85 6.17 -0.83 3.87
C THR A 85 5.96 -0.31 2.45
N SER A 86 4.71 -0.19 2.00
CA SER A 86 4.36 0.29 0.66
C SER A 86 4.48 1.81 0.55
N ALA A 87 4.03 2.55 1.56
CA ALA A 87 4.08 4.02 1.61
C ALA A 87 5.52 4.53 1.68
N VAL A 88 6.33 3.95 2.57
CA VAL A 88 7.75 4.28 2.72
C VAL A 88 8.46 4.05 1.39
N THR A 89 8.28 2.88 0.78
CA THR A 89 9.02 2.61 -0.46
C THR A 89 8.57 3.49 -1.60
N SER A 90 7.27 3.74 -1.76
CA SER A 90 6.79 4.66 -2.81
C SER A 90 7.38 6.05 -2.62
N SER A 91 7.41 6.54 -1.38
CA SER A 91 7.95 7.87 -1.04
C SER A 91 9.45 7.98 -1.32
N PHE A 92 10.24 7.01 -0.86
CA PHE A 92 11.68 6.97 -1.13
C PHE A 92 12.00 6.76 -2.62
N THR A 93 11.18 5.99 -3.33
CA THR A 93 11.31 5.83 -4.79
C THR A 93 11.14 7.14 -5.51
N LEU A 94 10.03 7.83 -5.24
CA LEU A 94 9.76 9.14 -5.85
C LEU A 94 10.84 10.17 -5.48
N TYR A 95 11.35 10.12 -4.25
CA TYR A 95 12.44 10.97 -3.78
C TYR A 95 13.76 10.73 -4.51
N GLU A 96 14.19 9.47 -4.65
CA GLU A 96 15.42 9.14 -5.38
C GLU A 96 15.30 9.44 -6.88
N LEU A 97 14.12 9.22 -7.48
CA LEU A 97 13.84 9.65 -8.85
C LEU A 97 13.90 11.17 -9.01
N ALA A 98 13.37 11.93 -8.05
CA ALA A 98 13.44 13.39 -8.08
C ALA A 98 14.88 13.93 -7.94
N LYS A 99 15.77 13.18 -7.28
CA LYS A 99 17.20 13.52 -7.16
C LYS A 99 18.01 13.21 -8.40
N ASN A 100 17.63 12.18 -9.14
CA ASN A 100 18.39 11.66 -10.28
C ASN A 100 17.58 11.80 -11.58
N LEU A 101 17.77 12.93 -12.26
CA LEU A 101 17.09 13.23 -13.53
C LEU A 101 17.32 12.14 -14.59
N GLN A 102 18.54 11.62 -14.70
CA GLN A 102 18.86 10.59 -15.69
C GLN A 102 18.12 9.27 -15.42
N ALA A 103 18.01 8.88 -14.15
CA ALA A 103 17.21 7.72 -13.75
C ALA A 103 15.71 7.96 -14.03
N GLN A 104 15.22 9.16 -13.70
CA GLN A 104 13.84 9.54 -13.92
C GLN A 104 13.47 9.51 -15.41
N GLU A 105 14.31 10.03 -16.30
CA GLU A 105 14.09 10.01 -17.75
C GLU A 105 13.94 8.58 -18.28
N LYS A 106 14.84 7.67 -17.86
CA LYS A 106 14.75 6.24 -18.22
C LYS A 106 13.44 5.59 -17.78
N VAL A 107 13.00 5.86 -16.54
CA VAL A 107 11.72 5.33 -16.04
C VAL A 107 10.54 5.91 -16.80
N LEU A 108 10.55 7.22 -17.08
CA LEU A 108 9.49 7.87 -17.82
C LEU A 108 9.35 7.29 -19.23
N GLU A 109 10.47 7.09 -19.94
CA GLU A 109 10.51 6.44 -21.24
C GLU A 109 9.98 4.99 -21.19
N GLU A 110 10.35 4.24 -20.16
CA GLU A 110 9.89 2.86 -19.95
C GLU A 110 8.38 2.79 -19.73
N VAL A 111 7.83 3.67 -18.88
CA VAL A 111 6.39 3.80 -18.64
C VAL A 111 5.66 4.18 -19.93
N ASP A 112 6.18 5.14 -20.68
CA ASP A 112 5.59 5.58 -21.94
C ASP A 112 5.63 4.50 -23.03
N ALA A 113 6.71 3.71 -23.08
CA ALA A 113 6.83 2.58 -23.99
C ALA A 113 5.81 1.49 -23.66
N TYR A 114 5.65 1.14 -22.38
CA TYR A 114 4.64 0.18 -21.95
C TYR A 114 3.23 0.64 -22.29
N LEU A 115 2.85 1.86 -21.90
CA LEU A 115 1.50 2.38 -22.14
C LEU A 115 1.15 2.43 -23.63
N ARG A 116 2.12 2.74 -24.50
CA ARG A 116 1.93 2.68 -25.96
C ARG A 116 1.72 1.25 -26.48
N ARG A 117 2.41 0.25 -25.92
CA ARG A 117 2.24 -1.16 -26.32
C ARG A 117 0.90 -1.74 -25.89
N HIS A 118 0.36 -1.25 -24.76
CA HIS A 118 -0.83 -1.81 -24.12
C HIS A 118 -2.08 -0.92 -24.23
N ASP A 119 -2.13 -0.01 -25.23
CA ASP A 119 -3.27 0.91 -25.46
C ASP A 119 -3.74 1.65 -24.20
N ASN A 120 -2.78 2.11 -23.39
CA ASN A 120 -3.01 2.76 -22.10
C ASN A 120 -3.80 1.90 -21.08
N VAL A 121 -3.74 0.58 -21.18
CA VAL A 121 -4.26 -0.36 -20.18
C VAL A 121 -3.11 -0.80 -19.28
N LEU A 122 -3.37 -0.82 -17.97
CA LEU A 122 -2.43 -1.34 -16.98
C LEU A 122 -2.81 -2.78 -16.64
N GLU A 123 -2.02 -3.73 -17.10
CA GLU A 123 -2.22 -5.17 -16.86
C GLU A 123 -1.09 -5.74 -15.97
N TYR A 124 -1.20 -7.00 -15.57
CA TYR A 124 -0.25 -7.63 -14.64
C TYR A 124 1.17 -7.73 -15.23
N GLU A 125 1.26 -7.77 -16.55
CA GLU A 125 2.44 -7.83 -17.40
C GLU A 125 3.38 -6.63 -17.20
N CYS A 126 2.87 -5.49 -16.69
CA CYS A 126 3.70 -4.34 -16.31
C CYS A 126 4.81 -4.73 -15.32
N LEU A 127 4.58 -5.76 -14.49
CA LEU A 127 5.55 -6.25 -13.52
C LEU A 127 6.82 -6.80 -14.17
N THR A 128 6.74 -7.31 -15.39
CA THR A 128 7.85 -7.97 -16.10
C THR A 128 8.35 -7.18 -17.31
N GLU A 129 7.55 -6.21 -17.79
CA GLU A 129 7.87 -5.40 -18.98
C GLU A 129 8.51 -4.04 -18.66
N MET A 130 8.80 -3.77 -17.39
CA MET A 130 9.45 -2.55 -16.91
C MET A 130 10.74 -2.88 -16.13
N PRO A 131 11.80 -3.37 -16.80
CA PRO A 131 13.02 -3.85 -16.14
C PRO A 131 13.72 -2.81 -15.25
N TYR A 132 13.68 -1.52 -15.60
CA TYR A 132 14.32 -0.48 -14.79
C TYR A 132 13.54 -0.23 -13.50
N LEU A 133 12.21 -0.16 -13.59
CA LEU A 133 11.33 -0.04 -12.42
C LEU A 133 11.23 -1.36 -11.63
N GLU A 134 11.54 -2.50 -12.25
CA GLU A 134 11.65 -3.82 -11.63
C GLU A 134 12.97 -4.04 -10.88
N ALA A 135 14.08 -3.41 -11.30
CA ALA A 135 15.43 -3.62 -10.75
C ALA A 135 15.59 -3.29 -9.24
N TRP A 136 14.50 -2.93 -8.56
CA TRP A 136 14.43 -2.66 -7.13
C TRP A 136 14.63 -3.95 -6.31
N PRO A 137 15.69 -4.04 -5.49
CA PRO A 137 15.89 -5.20 -4.62
C PRO A 137 14.93 -5.11 -3.44
N ARG A 138 13.84 -5.89 -3.46
CA ARG A 138 12.98 -6.12 -2.30
C ARG A 138 12.97 -7.60 -1.91
N ILE A 139 13.31 -7.88 -0.64
CA ILE A 139 13.47 -9.21 -0.03
C ILE A 139 12.23 -9.58 0.82
N CYS A 140 11.01 -9.51 0.27
CA CYS A 140 9.80 -9.81 1.05
C CYS A 140 8.92 -10.86 0.35
N LEU A 141 8.37 -11.84 1.09
CA LEU A 141 7.49 -12.89 0.52
C LEU A 141 6.24 -12.33 -0.19
N GLY A 142 5.75 -11.15 0.21
CA GLY A 142 4.65 -10.44 -0.47
C GLY A 142 5.05 -9.67 -1.73
N LEU A 143 6.23 -9.93 -2.31
CA LEU A 143 6.86 -9.12 -3.37
C LEU A 143 5.93 -8.85 -4.55
N ARG A 144 5.28 -9.87 -5.11
CA ARG A 144 4.44 -9.69 -6.31
C ARG A 144 3.26 -8.76 -6.07
N PHE A 145 2.60 -8.90 -4.93
CA PHE A 145 1.47 -8.06 -4.55
C PHE A 145 1.91 -6.63 -4.26
N ALA A 146 2.96 -6.46 -3.44
CA ALA A 146 3.49 -5.13 -3.11
C ALA A 146 4.05 -4.42 -4.36
N LYS A 147 4.70 -5.16 -5.25
CA LYS A 147 5.23 -4.65 -6.52
C LYS A 147 4.08 -4.14 -7.39
N MET A 148 2.98 -4.88 -7.55
CA MET A 148 1.84 -4.42 -8.35
C MET A 148 1.23 -3.12 -7.81
N GLN A 149 1.04 -3.03 -6.50
CA GLN A 149 0.44 -1.84 -5.86
C GLN A 149 1.35 -0.62 -5.98
N VAL A 150 2.64 -0.78 -5.68
CA VAL A 150 3.63 0.32 -5.76
C VAL A 150 3.88 0.71 -7.20
N LEU A 151 4.05 -0.26 -8.11
CA LEU A 151 4.28 -0.01 -9.53
C LEU A 151 3.08 0.70 -10.18
N SER A 152 1.86 0.25 -9.90
CA SER A 152 0.64 0.93 -10.36
C SER A 152 0.56 2.37 -9.84
N GLY A 153 0.86 2.59 -8.56
CA GLY A 153 0.93 3.91 -7.96
C GLY A 153 1.98 4.80 -8.64
N LEU A 154 3.19 4.28 -8.85
CA LEU A 154 4.29 4.98 -9.52
C LEU A 154 3.93 5.31 -10.97
N ILE A 155 3.42 4.36 -11.75
CA ILE A 155 2.96 4.58 -13.14
C ILE A 155 1.87 5.66 -13.17
N THR A 156 0.93 5.61 -12.22
CA THR A 156 -0.15 6.60 -12.12
C THR A 156 0.37 8.01 -11.88
N VAL A 157 1.45 8.16 -11.10
CA VAL A 157 2.12 9.45 -10.89
C VAL A 157 2.93 9.84 -12.13
N LEU A 158 3.80 8.95 -12.61
CA LEU A 158 4.82 9.22 -13.63
C LEU A 158 4.25 9.41 -15.04
N LYS A 159 3.08 8.85 -15.35
CA LYS A 159 2.38 9.13 -16.60
C LYS A 159 1.96 10.60 -16.71
N LYS A 160 1.70 11.26 -15.57
CA LYS A 160 1.22 12.65 -15.53
C LYS A 160 2.28 13.65 -15.12
N TYR A 161 3.17 13.27 -14.20
CA TYR A 161 4.05 14.21 -13.53
C TYR A 161 5.53 13.84 -13.69
N ARG A 162 6.35 14.88 -13.89
CA ARG A 162 7.78 14.88 -13.56
C ARG A 162 7.93 15.32 -12.11
N LEU A 163 8.94 14.80 -11.41
CA LEU A 163 9.17 15.08 -10.00
C LEU A 163 10.45 15.90 -9.83
N GLU A 164 10.37 16.92 -9.01
CA GLU A 164 11.51 17.71 -8.54
C GLU A 164 11.49 17.79 -7.01
N LEU A 165 12.64 18.05 -6.39
CA LEU A 165 12.70 18.37 -4.97
C LEU A 165 12.07 19.74 -4.70
N ALA A 166 11.23 19.85 -3.68
CA ALA A 166 10.67 21.13 -3.27
C ALA A 166 11.78 22.10 -2.79
N PRO A 167 11.61 23.43 -2.93
CA PRO A 167 12.57 24.40 -2.42
C PRO A 167 12.83 24.19 -0.93
N GLY A 168 14.10 23.99 -0.55
CA GLY A 168 14.49 23.76 0.84
C GLY A 168 14.55 22.30 1.28
N MET A 169 14.17 21.34 0.43
CA MET A 169 14.34 19.91 0.73
C MET A 169 15.83 19.53 0.69
N LYS A 170 16.35 19.02 1.81
CA LYS A 170 17.73 18.54 1.91
C LYS A 170 17.91 17.26 1.09
N ARG A 171 19.04 17.12 0.39
CA ARG A 171 19.38 15.92 -0.41
C ARG A 171 19.75 14.71 0.45
N GLU A 172 20.14 14.94 1.69
CA GLU A 172 20.38 13.91 2.70
C GLU A 172 19.20 13.82 3.65
N VAL A 173 18.59 12.63 3.68
CA VAL A 173 17.45 12.32 4.56
C VAL A 173 17.99 11.77 5.87
N LYS A 174 17.62 12.42 6.98
CA LYS A 174 17.84 11.87 8.32
C LYS A 174 16.61 11.08 8.74
N LEU A 175 16.80 9.83 9.13
CA LEU A 175 15.72 8.98 9.64
C LEU A 175 15.46 9.30 11.11
N GLU A 176 14.19 9.22 11.53
CA GLU A 176 13.80 9.39 12.93
C GLU A 176 14.19 8.13 13.73
N PRO A 177 15.22 8.19 14.61
CA PRO A 177 15.74 6.99 15.28
C PRO A 177 14.79 6.41 16.32
N LYS A 178 13.81 7.19 16.80
CA LYS A 178 12.86 6.75 17.84
C LYS A 178 11.56 6.20 17.27
N SER A 179 11.41 6.18 15.95
CA SER A 179 10.18 5.70 15.35
C SER A 179 10.19 4.19 15.18
N PHE A 180 9.03 3.59 15.45
CA PHE A 180 8.78 2.20 15.07
C PHE A 180 8.82 2.00 13.55
N VAL A 181 8.57 3.06 12.77
CA VAL A 181 8.51 3.03 11.31
C VAL A 181 9.62 3.87 10.68
N THR A 182 10.14 3.43 9.54
CA THR A 182 11.22 4.14 8.84
C THR A 182 10.66 5.38 8.16
N HIS A 183 10.70 6.51 8.84
CA HIS A 183 10.25 7.79 8.30
C HIS A 183 11.32 8.89 8.44
N PRO A 184 11.36 9.82 7.47
CA PRO A 184 12.31 10.92 7.47
C PRO A 184 11.90 12.03 8.43
N ILE A 185 12.87 12.60 9.14
CA ILE A 185 12.65 13.79 9.98
C ILE A 185 12.27 14.96 9.07
N GLY A 186 11.07 15.51 9.28
CA GLY A 186 10.54 16.63 8.49
C GLY A 186 9.82 16.24 7.19
N GLY A 187 9.68 14.93 6.90
CA GLY A 187 8.97 14.44 5.72
C GLY A 187 9.78 14.55 4.41
N ILE A 188 9.21 14.01 3.33
CA ILE A 188 9.72 14.20 1.96
C ILE A 188 8.79 15.18 1.25
N GLN A 189 9.36 16.27 0.74
CA GLN A 189 8.61 17.28 -0.01
C GLN A 189 9.04 17.27 -1.48
N LEU A 190 8.10 16.93 -2.35
CA LEU A 190 8.29 16.86 -3.80
C LEU A 190 7.39 17.88 -4.50
N ARG A 191 7.92 18.46 -5.57
CA ARG A 191 7.17 19.28 -6.52
C ARG A 191 6.78 18.40 -7.71
N PHE A 192 5.49 18.38 -8.00
CA PHE A 192 4.91 17.67 -9.14
C PHE A 192 4.70 18.64 -10.29
N ILE A 193 5.32 18.36 -11.43
CA ILE A 193 5.25 19.19 -12.64
C ILE A 193 4.54 18.38 -13.72
N GLU A 194 3.44 18.89 -14.28
CA GLU A 194 2.71 18.18 -15.33
C GLU A 194 3.59 18.03 -16.58
N ARG A 195 3.58 16.83 -17.18
CA ARG A 195 4.33 16.50 -18.39
C ARG A 195 3.55 16.93 -19.63
N GLU A 196 4.26 17.35 -20.68
CA GLU A 196 3.62 17.60 -21.96
C GLU A 196 3.00 16.32 -22.55
N GLY A 197 1.80 16.46 -23.11
CA GLY A 197 1.05 15.32 -23.66
C GLY A 197 0.61 14.29 -22.61
N TRP A 198 0.46 14.67 -21.33
CA TRP A 198 0.02 13.72 -20.29
C TRP A 198 -1.39 13.18 -20.52
N LYS A 199 -2.25 13.95 -21.19
CA LYS A 199 -3.64 13.57 -21.47
C LYS A 199 -3.74 12.32 -22.35
N ASP A 200 -2.78 12.14 -23.26
CA ASP A 200 -2.73 11.00 -24.20
C ASP A 200 -2.29 9.69 -23.52
N ARG A 201 -1.83 9.78 -22.26
CA ARG A 201 -1.33 8.67 -21.42
C ARG A 201 -2.33 8.28 -20.34
N MET A 202 -3.55 8.82 -20.39
CA MET A 202 -4.58 8.51 -19.41
C MET A 202 -5.08 7.08 -19.58
N PHE A 203 -5.34 6.41 -18.46
CA PHE A 203 -5.79 5.01 -18.53
C PHE A 203 -7.13 4.96 -19.23
N ARG A 204 -7.26 4.04 -20.18
CA ARG A 204 -8.55 3.78 -20.81
C ARG A 204 -9.42 3.02 -19.82
N SER A 205 -10.69 3.42 -19.68
CA SER A 205 -11.63 2.67 -18.84
C SER A 205 -11.81 1.28 -19.45
N SER A 206 -11.46 0.24 -18.70
CA SER A 206 -11.82 -1.15 -19.02
C SER A 206 -13.35 -1.29 -18.94
N LYS A 207 -14.04 -0.91 -20.02
CA LYS A 207 -15.45 -1.22 -20.26
C LYS A 207 -15.57 -1.87 -21.62
N SER A 208 -15.17 -3.15 -21.73
CA SER A 208 -15.62 -4.03 -22.84
C SER A 208 -15.15 -5.49 -22.70
N LYS A 209 -15.26 -6.13 -21.52
CA LYS A 209 -15.23 -7.61 -21.45
C LYS A 209 -16.15 -8.10 -20.33
N VAL A 210 -17.46 -7.93 -20.53
CA VAL A 210 -18.46 -8.81 -19.89
C VAL A 210 -18.93 -9.74 -21.00
N PRO A 211 -18.56 -11.03 -21.01
CA PRO A 211 -19.21 -12.00 -21.87
C PRO A 211 -20.64 -12.20 -21.35
N SER A 212 -21.60 -11.97 -22.24
CA SER A 212 -23.00 -12.37 -22.12
C SER A 212 -23.13 -13.88 -21.92
#